data_AF-A0A4Q4W8I2-F1
#
_entry.id   AF-A0A4Q4W8I2-F1
#
_cell.length_a   1.000
_cell.length_b   1.000
_cell.length_c   1.000
_cell.angle_alpha   90.00
_cell.angle_beta   90.00
_cell.angle_gamma   90.00
#
_symmetry.space_group_name_H-M   'P 1'
#
loop_
_entity.id
_entity.type
_entity.pdbx_description
1 polymer ?
#
loop_
_entity_poly.entity_id
_entity_poly.type
_entity_poly.pdbx_seq_one_letter_code
_entity_poly.pdbx_strand_id
1 'polypeptide(L)'
;MLLIAIVDELERQLKQLKQPHQPSTTVLSYFFCQGTNSALNNATAVLRGLIYLFGVRNPSLLSYLRKRYDTARSKLFEDANAFFALSEVLEGMLRHSSLSRVYIVIDALDECVAGMEMLLNFILRNTSESPRVKWIVSSRNHVEQRLDNSGITLSLELTQNAKQVADAVNAYIDFKISELPSLDNNVHKPYVRDTMRQKADGTFLWVALVIQELKNVKSWHVLKVVEEIPAGLEELYGRMIKYIQHLKRDAEFCRRVLSTVTLAYRPLRLAELGVLSGLPNEITGSMNNMRDIVAMCGSFLTIQNGYVYLIHQSVKDYLSGKASSTIFPSGPIDVHHAIFSRSLETMSTLRRNIYGLHHLGPIGEVKTPEPDPLAAMGD
;
A
#
# COMPACT_ATOMS: atom_id res chain seq x y z
N MET A 1 -3.44 7.79 6.34
CA MET A 1 -3.30 8.06 7.81
C MET A 1 -4.61 8.53 8.44
N LEU A 2 -5.29 9.55 7.89
CA LEU A 2 -6.56 10.05 8.46
C LEU A 2 -7.63 8.96 8.62
N LEU A 3 -7.84 8.13 7.60
CA LEU A 3 -8.93 7.13 7.61
C LEU A 3 -8.67 5.99 8.58
N ILE A 4 -7.39 5.63 8.81
CA ILE A 4 -7.02 4.67 9.86
C ILE A 4 -7.41 5.23 11.23
N ALA A 5 -7.10 6.49 11.53
CA ALA A 5 -7.49 7.11 12.79
C ALA A 5 -9.02 7.18 12.97
N ILE A 6 -9.77 7.46 11.89
CA ILE A 6 -11.24 7.42 11.89
C ILE A 6 -11.74 5.99 12.18
N VAL A 7 -11.15 4.98 11.54
CA VAL A 7 -11.49 3.57 11.77
C VAL A 7 -11.23 3.19 13.23
N ASP A 8 -10.07 3.52 13.78
CA ASP A 8 -9.69 3.22 15.17
C ASP A 8 -10.66 3.88 16.17
N GLU A 9 -11.00 5.15 15.93
CA GLU A 9 -11.95 5.89 16.77
C GLU A 9 -13.38 5.30 16.68
N LEU A 10 -13.84 4.94 15.49
CA LEU A 10 -15.12 4.26 15.31
C LEU A 10 -15.10 2.90 16.02
N GLU A 11 -14.04 2.11 15.90
CA GLU A 11 -13.90 0.85 16.62
C GLU A 11 -13.97 1.04 18.14
N ARG A 12 -13.29 2.09 18.66
CA ARG A 12 -13.31 2.43 20.09
C ARG A 12 -14.72 2.75 20.56
N GLN A 13 -15.44 3.62 19.83
CA GLN A 13 -16.83 3.98 20.16
C GLN A 13 -17.76 2.77 20.10
N LEU A 14 -17.62 1.91 19.09
CA LEU A 14 -18.43 0.70 18.95
C LEU A 14 -18.19 -0.31 20.09
N LYS A 15 -16.96 -0.40 20.60
CA LYS A 15 -16.67 -1.21 21.80
C LYS A 15 -17.37 -0.65 23.05
N GLN A 16 -17.45 0.67 23.19
CA GLN A 16 -18.12 1.33 24.32
C GLN A 16 -19.65 1.21 24.27
N LEU A 17 -20.23 1.16 23.07
CA LEU A 17 -21.68 1.02 22.85
C LEU A 17 -22.22 -0.40 23.08
N LYS A 18 -21.35 -1.42 23.22
CA LYS A 18 -21.74 -2.79 23.56
C LYS A 18 -22.16 -2.89 25.03
N GLN A 19 -23.29 -2.27 25.38
CA GLN A 19 -23.95 -2.46 26.67
C GLN A 19 -24.85 -3.72 26.61
N PRO A 20 -25.00 -4.46 27.73
CA PRO A 20 -25.68 -5.76 27.77
C PRO A 20 -27.20 -5.74 27.45
N HIS A 21 -27.80 -4.56 27.21
CA HIS A 21 -29.25 -4.41 27.05
C HIS A 21 -29.72 -3.77 25.73
N GLN A 22 -28.87 -3.68 24.70
CA GLN A 22 -29.30 -3.24 23.36
C GLN A 22 -29.16 -4.35 22.29
N PRO A 23 -30.26 -4.77 21.64
CA PRO A 23 -30.24 -5.76 20.55
C PRO A 23 -29.79 -5.17 19.20
N SER A 24 -29.59 -3.85 19.11
CA SER A 24 -29.26 -3.15 17.87
C SER A 24 -27.79 -3.33 17.50
N THR A 25 -27.50 -4.14 16.48
CA THR A 25 -26.12 -4.43 16.06
C THR A 25 -25.61 -3.34 15.13
N THR A 26 -24.64 -2.56 15.61
CA THR A 26 -23.86 -1.64 14.75
C THR A 26 -22.60 -2.34 14.26
N VAL A 27 -22.35 -2.30 12.95
CA VAL A 27 -21.17 -2.94 12.33
C VAL A 27 -20.32 -1.90 11.63
N LEU A 28 -19.00 -2.07 11.72
CA LEU A 28 -18.01 -1.32 10.95
C LEU A 28 -17.25 -2.31 10.07
N SER A 29 -17.12 -2.02 8.78
CA SER A 29 -16.25 -2.71 7.83
C SER A 29 -15.43 -1.69 7.05
N TYR A 30 -14.23 -2.06 6.62
CA TYR A 30 -13.34 -1.15 5.93
C TYR A 30 -12.43 -1.82 4.92
N PHE A 31 -11.91 -1.05 3.97
CA PHE A 31 -10.93 -1.51 3.01
C PHE A 31 -9.96 -0.39 2.67
N PHE A 32 -8.68 -0.73 2.56
CA PHE A 32 -7.62 0.20 2.16
C PHE A 32 -7.15 -0.20 0.76
N CYS A 33 -7.48 0.62 -0.25
CA CYS A 33 -6.95 0.41 -1.59
C CYS A 33 -5.43 0.61 -1.58
N GLN A 34 -4.71 -0.16 -2.41
CA GLN A 34 -3.27 -0.02 -2.58
C GLN A 34 -2.88 -0.15 -4.05
N GLY A 35 -2.62 0.97 -4.72
CA GLY A 35 -2.34 1.05 -6.16
C GLY A 35 -1.03 0.38 -6.58
N THR A 36 -0.13 0.15 -5.62
CA THR A 36 1.11 -0.61 -5.78
C THR A 36 0.91 -2.13 -5.68
N ASN A 37 -0.32 -2.61 -5.38
CA ASN A 37 -0.64 -4.02 -5.23
C ASN A 37 -1.92 -4.39 -6.00
N SER A 38 -1.75 -5.17 -7.07
CA SER A 38 -2.86 -5.62 -7.93
C SER A 38 -3.94 -6.43 -7.21
N ALA A 39 -3.60 -7.11 -6.12
CA ALA A 39 -4.55 -7.84 -5.30
C ALA A 39 -5.50 -6.92 -4.51
N LEU A 40 -5.13 -5.64 -4.35
CA LEU A 40 -5.83 -4.67 -3.50
C LEU A 40 -6.27 -3.38 -4.24
N ASN A 41 -6.06 -3.32 -5.56
CA ASN A 41 -6.35 -2.13 -6.37
C ASN A 41 -7.55 -2.31 -7.32
N ASN A 42 -8.48 -3.21 -6.99
CA ASN A 42 -9.64 -3.51 -7.82
C ASN A 42 -10.94 -3.61 -7.01
N ALA A 43 -12.05 -3.31 -7.65
CA ALA A 43 -13.37 -3.24 -7.03
C ALA A 43 -13.83 -4.56 -6.41
N THR A 44 -13.49 -5.69 -7.05
CA THR A 44 -13.80 -7.02 -6.51
C THR A 44 -13.07 -7.27 -5.20
N ALA A 45 -11.79 -6.88 -5.08
CA ALA A 45 -11.02 -6.97 -3.84
C ALA A 45 -11.63 -6.14 -2.72
N VAL A 46 -12.11 -4.92 -3.04
CA VAL A 46 -12.85 -4.08 -2.09
C VAL A 46 -14.05 -4.85 -1.53
N LEU A 47 -14.91 -5.41 -2.39
CA LEU A 47 -16.08 -6.17 -1.95
C LEU A 47 -15.68 -7.40 -1.11
N ARG A 48 -14.67 -8.16 -1.54
CA ARG A 48 -14.18 -9.33 -0.79
C ARG A 48 -13.71 -8.94 0.61
N GLY A 49 -12.90 -7.89 0.73
CA GLY A 49 -12.39 -7.42 2.02
C GLY A 49 -13.51 -6.91 2.92
N LEU A 50 -14.47 -6.16 2.38
CA LEU A 50 -15.63 -5.70 3.12
C LEU A 50 -16.49 -6.84 3.63
N ILE A 51 -16.81 -7.82 2.78
CA ILE A 51 -17.58 -9.03 3.13
C ILE A 51 -16.85 -9.85 4.20
N TYR A 52 -15.54 -10.03 4.05
CA TYR A 52 -14.71 -10.74 5.00
C TYR A 52 -14.80 -10.12 6.40
N LEU A 53 -14.53 -8.82 6.52
CA LEU A 53 -14.61 -8.13 7.82
C LEU A 53 -16.02 -8.12 8.39
N PHE A 54 -17.05 -8.00 7.54
CA PHE A 54 -18.45 -8.14 7.96
C PHE A 54 -18.72 -9.51 8.56
N GLY A 55 -18.29 -10.58 7.88
CA GLY A 55 -18.48 -11.96 8.31
C GLY A 55 -17.74 -12.29 9.59
N VAL A 56 -16.50 -11.80 9.74
CA VAL A 56 -15.71 -11.96 10.98
C VAL A 56 -16.38 -11.27 12.17
N ARG A 57 -16.95 -10.08 11.96
CA ARG A 57 -17.58 -9.30 13.04
C ARG A 57 -18.98 -9.77 13.38
N ASN A 58 -19.70 -10.31 12.41
CA ASN A 58 -21.04 -10.83 12.60
C ASN A 58 -21.24 -12.15 11.83
N PRO A 59 -20.86 -13.29 12.43
CA PRO A 59 -20.89 -14.60 11.76
C PRO A 59 -22.27 -15.03 11.24
N SER A 60 -23.37 -14.52 11.82
CA SER A 60 -24.72 -14.81 11.35
C SER A 60 -24.95 -14.39 9.88
N LEU A 61 -24.24 -13.34 9.44
CA LEU A 61 -24.33 -12.80 8.08
C LEU A 61 -23.55 -13.66 7.06
N LEU A 62 -22.71 -14.59 7.51
CA LEU A 62 -22.00 -15.49 6.59
C LEU A 62 -22.95 -16.42 5.82
N SER A 63 -24.19 -16.57 6.29
CA SER A 63 -25.25 -17.30 5.57
C SER A 63 -25.49 -16.75 4.16
N TYR A 64 -25.38 -15.43 3.96
CA TYR A 64 -25.51 -14.79 2.65
C TYR A 64 -24.40 -15.21 1.68
N LEU A 65 -23.15 -15.21 2.18
CA LEU A 65 -21.99 -15.65 1.41
C LEU A 65 -22.09 -17.15 1.11
N ARG A 66 -22.42 -17.96 2.13
CA ARG A 66 -22.52 -19.41 2.02
C ARG A 66 -23.56 -19.85 0.99
N LYS A 67 -24.74 -19.22 0.98
CA LYS A 67 -25.80 -19.49 0.01
C LYS A 67 -25.32 -19.35 -1.44
N ARG A 68 -24.50 -18.34 -1.74
CA ARG A 68 -23.94 -18.14 -3.09
C ARG A 68 -22.76 -19.08 -3.35
N TYR A 69 -21.93 -19.32 -2.34
CA TYR A 69 -20.77 -20.19 -2.45
C TYR A 69 -21.15 -21.66 -2.70
N ASP A 70 -22.23 -22.15 -2.09
CA ASP A 70 -22.64 -23.55 -2.25
C ASP A 70 -23.00 -23.88 -3.71
N THR A 71 -23.49 -22.89 -4.47
CA THR A 71 -23.79 -23.02 -5.91
C THR A 71 -22.58 -22.73 -6.79
N ALA A 72 -21.88 -21.61 -6.57
CA ALA A 72 -20.85 -21.11 -7.48
C ALA A 72 -19.42 -21.59 -7.14
N ARG A 73 -19.18 -22.08 -5.92
CA ARG A 73 -17.86 -22.49 -5.40
C ARG A 73 -16.81 -21.40 -5.59
N SER A 74 -15.59 -21.74 -6.00
CA SER A 74 -14.48 -20.79 -6.22
C SER A 74 -14.80 -19.74 -7.28
N LYS A 75 -15.65 -20.04 -8.26
CA LYS A 75 -16.05 -19.11 -9.32
C LYS A 75 -16.74 -17.86 -8.77
N LEU A 76 -17.35 -17.93 -7.58
CA LEU A 76 -17.91 -16.77 -6.89
C LEU A 76 -16.89 -15.65 -6.71
N PHE A 77 -15.62 -16.02 -6.55
CA PHE A 77 -14.54 -15.09 -6.31
C PHE A 77 -13.74 -14.83 -7.59
N GLU A 78 -13.52 -15.81 -8.44
CA GLU A 78 -12.53 -15.72 -9.54
C GLU A 78 -13.12 -15.31 -10.90
N ASP A 79 -14.43 -15.46 -11.10
CA ASP A 79 -15.05 -15.24 -12.42
C ASP A 79 -15.14 -13.76 -12.82
N ALA A 80 -15.31 -13.49 -14.12
CA ALA A 80 -15.60 -12.15 -14.65
C ALA A 80 -16.84 -11.52 -13.99
N ASN A 81 -17.80 -12.32 -13.53
CA ASN A 81 -19.00 -11.86 -12.84
C ASN A 81 -18.84 -11.77 -11.31
N ALA A 82 -17.65 -12.02 -10.75
CA ALA A 82 -17.42 -12.05 -9.31
C ALA A 82 -17.84 -10.74 -8.63
N PHE A 83 -17.61 -9.58 -9.27
CA PHE A 83 -18.04 -8.29 -8.72
C PHE A 83 -19.56 -8.25 -8.49
N PHE A 84 -20.35 -8.66 -9.49
CA PHE A 84 -21.81 -8.61 -9.40
C PHE A 84 -22.33 -9.59 -8.35
N ALA A 85 -21.81 -10.82 -8.35
CA ALA A 85 -22.20 -11.83 -7.37
C ALA A 85 -21.86 -11.42 -5.93
N LEU A 86 -20.68 -10.83 -5.71
CA LEU A 86 -20.27 -10.31 -4.40
C LEU A 86 -21.04 -9.05 -4.01
N SER A 87 -21.43 -8.21 -4.97
CA SER A 87 -22.30 -7.06 -4.72
C SER A 87 -23.64 -7.50 -4.15
N GLU A 88 -24.25 -8.54 -4.72
CA GLU A 88 -25.50 -9.12 -4.22
C GLU A 88 -25.34 -9.74 -2.83
N VAL A 89 -24.19 -10.39 -2.56
CA VAL A 89 -23.89 -10.92 -1.22
C VAL A 89 -23.80 -9.78 -0.21
N LEU A 90 -22.99 -8.76 -0.48
CA LEU A 90 -22.79 -7.64 0.43
C LEU A 90 -24.11 -6.89 0.64
N GLU A 91 -24.91 -6.66 -0.40
CA GLU A 91 -26.24 -6.06 -0.27
C GLU A 91 -27.18 -6.86 0.62
N GLY A 92 -27.19 -8.18 0.49
CA GLY A 92 -27.94 -9.06 1.39
C GLY A 92 -27.51 -8.87 2.84
N MET A 93 -26.19 -8.82 3.10
CA MET A 93 -25.64 -8.59 4.44
C MET A 93 -26.02 -7.21 4.98
N LEU A 94 -25.89 -6.15 4.17
CA LEU A 94 -26.22 -4.76 4.54
C LEU A 94 -27.72 -4.57 4.82
N ARG A 95 -28.57 -5.38 4.18
CA ARG A 95 -30.03 -5.31 4.35
C ARG A 95 -30.56 -6.18 5.49
N HIS A 96 -29.73 -6.99 6.14
CA HIS A 96 -30.18 -7.89 7.21
C HIS A 96 -30.87 -7.12 8.35
N SER A 97 -32.04 -7.59 8.80
CA SER A 97 -32.93 -6.87 9.72
C SER A 97 -32.34 -6.64 11.12
N SER A 98 -31.37 -7.46 11.54
CA SER A 98 -30.70 -7.29 12.85
C SER A 98 -29.73 -6.11 12.91
N LEU A 99 -29.40 -5.50 11.76
CA LEU A 99 -28.44 -4.40 11.68
C LEU A 99 -29.16 -3.06 11.84
N SER A 100 -28.85 -2.34 12.92
CA SER A 100 -29.38 -1.00 13.16
C SER A 100 -28.62 0.07 12.40
N ARG A 101 -27.29 -0.07 12.31
CA ARG A 101 -26.40 0.86 11.63
C ARG A 101 -25.16 0.17 11.10
N VAL A 102 -24.68 0.64 9.96
CA VAL A 102 -23.48 0.16 9.31
C VAL A 102 -22.59 1.33 8.96
N TYR A 103 -21.31 1.24 9.28
CA TYR A 103 -20.26 2.11 8.77
C TYR A 103 -19.38 1.34 7.80
N ILE A 104 -19.16 1.88 6.61
CA ILE A 104 -18.23 1.35 5.63
C ILE A 104 -17.19 2.41 5.31
N VAL A 105 -15.92 2.06 5.45
CA VAL A 105 -14.80 2.96 5.14
C VAL A 105 -14.02 2.41 3.96
N ILE A 106 -13.81 3.22 2.92
CA ILE A 106 -12.92 2.89 1.81
C ILE A 106 -11.86 3.99 1.71
N ASP A 107 -10.60 3.65 1.95
CA ASP A 107 -9.49 4.59 1.83
C ASP A 107 -8.82 4.49 0.46
N ALA A 108 -8.30 5.63 -0.01
CA ALA A 108 -7.55 5.80 -1.25
C ALA A 108 -8.30 5.24 -2.46
N LEU A 109 -9.58 5.60 -2.60
CA LEU A 109 -10.45 5.08 -3.64
C LEU A 109 -9.82 5.28 -5.04
N ASP A 110 -9.15 6.41 -5.31
CA ASP A 110 -8.44 6.68 -6.57
C ASP A 110 -7.40 5.61 -6.96
N GLU A 111 -6.93 4.81 -6.01
CA GLU A 111 -6.00 3.71 -6.26
C GLU A 111 -6.71 2.43 -6.76
N CYS A 112 -8.04 2.39 -6.78
CA CYS A 112 -8.81 1.31 -7.41
C CYS A 112 -8.86 1.49 -8.93
N VAL A 113 -7.92 0.87 -9.64
CA VAL A 113 -7.75 1.05 -11.10
C VAL A 113 -8.71 0.21 -11.94
N ALA A 114 -9.20 -0.92 -11.40
CA ALA A 114 -10.09 -1.83 -12.11
C ALA A 114 -11.48 -1.89 -11.47
N GLY A 115 -12.51 -1.56 -12.24
CA GLY A 115 -13.91 -1.61 -11.79
C GLY A 115 -14.36 -0.40 -10.95
N MET A 116 -13.63 0.72 -10.96
CA MET A 116 -13.96 1.94 -10.22
C MET A 116 -15.41 2.40 -10.41
N GLU A 117 -15.86 2.56 -11.66
CA GLU A 117 -17.21 3.03 -11.96
C GLU A 117 -18.28 2.08 -11.41
N MET A 118 -18.03 0.78 -11.46
CA MET A 118 -18.94 -0.23 -10.90
C MET A 118 -19.02 -0.11 -9.39
N LEU A 119 -17.89 0.13 -8.72
CA LEU A 119 -17.84 0.35 -7.27
C LEU A 119 -18.54 1.65 -6.86
N LEU A 120 -18.32 2.76 -7.58
CA LEU A 120 -19.00 4.04 -7.34
C LEU A 120 -20.52 3.90 -7.48
N ASN A 121 -20.99 3.29 -8.56
CA ASN A 121 -22.41 3.03 -8.77
C ASN A 121 -23.01 2.16 -7.66
N PHE A 122 -22.27 1.15 -7.19
CA PHE A 122 -22.67 0.32 -6.06
C PHE A 122 -22.82 1.13 -4.77
N ILE A 123 -21.85 2.00 -4.46
CA ILE A 123 -21.86 2.88 -3.28
C ILE A 123 -23.05 3.84 -3.34
N LEU A 124 -23.26 4.49 -4.48
CA LEU A 124 -24.36 5.45 -4.68
C LEU A 124 -25.73 4.78 -4.53
N ARG A 125 -25.93 3.63 -5.18
CA ARG A 125 -27.16 2.85 -5.04
C ARG A 125 -27.44 2.49 -3.58
N ASN A 126 -26.44 1.97 -2.87
CA ASN A 126 -26.61 1.56 -1.47
C ASN A 126 -26.83 2.74 -0.52
N THR A 127 -26.23 3.90 -0.81
CA THR A 127 -26.43 5.13 -0.05
C THR A 127 -27.88 5.61 -0.15
N SER A 128 -28.44 5.59 -1.38
CA SER A 128 -29.82 6.01 -1.64
C SER A 128 -30.86 5.02 -1.07
N GLU A 129 -30.60 3.72 -1.18
CA GLU A 129 -31.57 2.68 -0.79
C GLU A 129 -31.53 2.31 0.70
N SER A 130 -30.45 2.64 1.43
CA SER A 130 -30.25 2.17 2.81
C SER A 130 -29.72 3.29 3.73
N PRO A 131 -30.61 4.09 4.36
CA PRO A 131 -30.20 5.24 5.18
C PRO A 131 -29.38 4.86 6.42
N ARG A 132 -29.42 3.58 6.82
CA ARG A 132 -28.62 3.02 7.93
C ARG A 132 -27.17 2.72 7.55
N VAL A 133 -26.84 2.64 6.27
CA VAL A 133 -25.47 2.44 5.79
C VAL A 133 -24.82 3.80 5.59
N LYS A 134 -23.68 4.01 6.25
CA LYS A 134 -22.90 5.24 6.19
C LYS A 134 -21.56 4.94 5.54
N TRP A 135 -21.35 5.50 4.37
CA TRP A 135 -20.11 5.37 3.62
C TRP A 135 -19.17 6.53 3.95
N ILE A 136 -17.91 6.21 4.20
CA ILE A 136 -16.82 7.17 4.35
C ILE A 136 -15.78 6.77 3.32
N VAL A 137 -15.53 7.65 2.36
CA VAL A 137 -14.60 7.36 1.26
C VAL A 137 -13.56 8.47 1.20
N SER A 138 -12.30 8.09 0.97
CA SER A 138 -11.21 9.04 0.71
C SER A 138 -10.67 8.87 -0.70
N SER A 139 -10.18 9.95 -1.30
CA SER A 139 -9.59 9.95 -2.63
C SER A 139 -8.73 11.21 -2.79
N ARG A 140 -7.66 11.12 -3.59
CA ARG A 140 -6.87 12.29 -4.02
C ARG A 140 -7.51 13.05 -5.17
N ASN A 141 -8.21 12.34 -6.06
CA ASN A 141 -8.87 12.93 -7.22
C ASN A 141 -10.31 13.33 -6.87
N HIS A 142 -10.87 14.23 -7.69
CA HIS A 142 -12.23 14.76 -7.57
C HIS A 142 -13.35 13.72 -7.83
N VAL A 143 -13.29 12.54 -7.22
CA VAL A 143 -14.34 11.52 -7.30
C VAL A 143 -15.65 12.01 -6.71
N GLU A 144 -15.64 13.07 -5.90
CA GLU A 144 -16.85 13.76 -5.45
C GLU A 144 -17.66 14.33 -6.61
N GLN A 145 -17.06 14.70 -7.75
CA GLN A 145 -17.84 15.13 -8.92
C GLN A 145 -18.71 14.00 -9.48
N ARG A 146 -18.34 12.75 -9.20
CA ARG A 146 -19.06 11.54 -9.62
C ARG A 146 -19.99 11.00 -8.53
N LEU A 147 -19.74 11.38 -7.28
CA LEU A 147 -20.62 11.11 -6.16
C LEU A 147 -21.54 12.33 -6.03
N ASP A 148 -22.65 12.35 -6.79
CA ASP A 148 -23.69 13.39 -6.72
C ASP A 148 -23.82 13.92 -5.28
N ASN A 149 -23.92 15.25 -5.12
CA ASN A 149 -23.89 16.08 -3.87
C ASN A 149 -24.78 15.63 -2.68
N SER A 150 -25.32 14.42 -2.69
CA SER A 150 -25.99 13.67 -1.64
C SER A 150 -25.20 13.46 -0.33
N GLY A 151 -23.93 13.87 -0.26
CA GLY A 151 -23.03 13.63 0.88
C GLY A 151 -22.36 14.89 1.44
N ILE A 152 -21.62 14.71 2.54
CA ILE A 152 -20.74 15.74 3.10
C ILE A 152 -19.33 15.50 2.54
N THR A 153 -18.81 16.48 1.80
CA THR A 153 -17.44 16.45 1.28
C THR A 153 -16.52 17.25 2.18
N LEU A 154 -15.45 16.61 2.66
CA LEU A 154 -14.36 17.28 3.38
C LEU A 154 -13.13 17.35 2.48
N SER A 155 -12.86 18.51 1.90
CA SER A 155 -11.60 18.76 1.17
C SER A 155 -10.52 19.23 2.13
N LEU A 156 -9.40 18.51 2.17
CA LEU A 156 -8.25 18.85 3.02
C LEU A 156 -7.42 20.03 2.46
N GLU A 157 -7.59 20.35 1.17
CA GLU A 157 -6.88 21.43 0.48
C GLU A 157 -7.51 22.82 0.72
N LEU A 158 -8.76 22.86 1.21
CA LEU A 158 -9.41 24.12 1.57
C LEU A 158 -8.62 24.81 2.69
N THR A 159 -8.40 26.12 2.54
CA THR A 159 -7.52 26.92 3.41
C THR A 159 -7.78 26.77 4.91
N GLN A 160 -9.03 26.56 5.33
CA GLN A 160 -9.39 26.32 6.72
C GLN A 160 -8.90 24.95 7.23
N ASN A 161 -9.00 23.91 6.40
CA ASN A 161 -8.54 22.55 6.73
C ASN A 161 -7.02 22.43 6.57
N ALA A 162 -6.42 23.17 5.63
CA ALA A 162 -4.97 23.23 5.43
C ALA A 162 -4.22 23.64 6.71
N LYS A 163 -4.79 24.58 7.50
CA LYS A 163 -4.23 24.94 8.81
C LYS A 163 -4.26 23.77 9.80
N GLN A 164 -5.37 23.04 9.87
CA GLN A 164 -5.48 21.87 10.76
C GLN A 164 -4.52 20.76 10.36
N VAL A 165 -4.34 20.54 9.05
CA VAL A 165 -3.34 19.61 8.52
C VAL A 165 -1.94 20.05 8.91
N ALA A 166 -1.61 21.34 8.74
CA ALA A 166 -0.32 21.89 9.15
C ALA A 166 -0.08 21.72 10.65
N ASP A 167 -1.06 22.00 11.50
CA ASP A 167 -0.96 21.81 12.95
C ASP A 167 -0.72 20.34 13.32
N ALA A 168 -1.42 19.40 12.66
CA ALA A 168 -1.22 17.97 12.87
C ALA A 168 0.17 17.49 12.41
N VAL A 169 0.67 18.01 11.27
CA VAL A 169 2.03 17.74 10.78
C VAL A 169 3.08 18.32 11.74
N ASN A 170 2.85 19.53 12.26
CA ASN A 170 3.74 20.16 13.24
C ASN A 170 3.81 19.33 14.54
N ALA A 171 2.68 18.82 15.03
CA ALA A 171 2.65 17.92 16.18
C ALA A 171 3.39 16.60 15.89
N TYR A 172 3.24 16.07 14.67
CA TYR A 172 3.98 14.87 14.25
C TYR A 172 5.50 15.11 14.15
N ILE A 173 5.92 16.27 13.66
CA ILE A 173 7.33 16.70 13.66
C ILE A 173 7.86 16.74 15.09
N ASP A 174 7.14 17.37 16.01
CA ASP A 174 7.56 17.47 17.41
C ASP A 174 7.74 16.09 18.05
N PHE A 175 6.76 15.21 17.85
CA PHE A 175 6.82 13.82 18.29
C PHE A 175 8.03 13.10 17.70
N LYS A 176 8.22 13.13 16.38
CA LYS A 176 9.33 12.41 15.74
C LYS A 176 10.71 12.96 16.10
N ILE A 177 10.84 14.27 16.28
CA ILE A 177 12.08 14.89 16.74
C ILE A 177 12.39 14.47 18.19
N SER A 178 11.38 14.31 19.04
CA SER A 178 11.58 13.81 20.40
C SER A 178 12.09 12.37 20.45
N GLU A 179 11.82 11.57 19.43
CA GLU A 179 12.31 10.18 19.30
C GLU A 179 13.74 10.10 18.74
N LEU A 180 14.35 11.21 18.28
CA LEU A 180 15.68 11.21 17.68
C LEU A 180 16.79 11.37 18.74
N PRO A 181 17.62 10.34 18.99
CA PRO A 181 18.69 10.43 20.00
C PRO A 181 19.75 11.47 19.67
N SER A 182 20.02 11.72 18.38
CA SER A 182 20.99 12.71 17.91
C SER A 182 20.59 14.16 18.25
N LEU A 183 19.32 14.37 18.61
CA LEU A 183 18.76 15.66 19.01
C LEU A 183 18.46 15.74 20.51
N ASP A 184 18.77 14.69 21.29
CA ASP A 184 18.60 14.75 22.74
C ASP A 184 19.60 15.75 23.35
N ASN A 185 19.08 16.70 24.13
CA ASN A 185 19.82 17.85 24.68
C ASN A 185 20.66 18.65 23.66
N ASN A 186 20.33 18.58 22.37
CA ASN A 186 21.06 19.26 21.30
C ASN A 186 20.61 20.72 21.16
N VAL A 187 21.56 21.66 21.16
CA VAL A 187 21.30 23.11 21.00
C VAL A 187 20.56 23.47 19.71
N HIS A 188 20.73 22.65 18.65
CA HIS A 188 20.09 22.87 17.36
C HIS A 188 18.66 22.30 17.26
N LYS A 189 18.16 21.59 18.29
CA LYS A 189 16.83 20.97 18.27
C LYS A 189 15.70 21.95 17.91
N PRO A 190 15.63 23.18 18.47
CA PRO A 190 14.60 24.15 18.08
C PRO A 190 14.71 24.57 16.61
N TYR A 191 15.94 24.80 16.13
CA TYR A 191 16.17 25.21 14.74
C TYR A 191 15.79 24.11 13.76
N VAL A 192 16.23 22.87 14.01
CA VAL A 192 15.86 21.70 13.19
C VAL A 192 14.35 21.54 13.11
N ARG A 193 13.66 21.67 14.24
CA ARG A 193 12.19 21.62 14.30
C ARG A 193 11.57 22.70 13.42
N ASP A 194 12.00 23.95 13.57
CA ASP A 194 11.40 25.07 12.85
C ASP A 194 11.69 25.00 11.34
N THR A 195 12.89 24.57 10.94
CA THR A 195 13.23 24.29 9.54
C THR A 195 12.38 23.16 8.95
N MET A 196 12.19 22.07 9.69
CA MET A 196 11.33 20.97 9.24
C MET A 196 9.88 21.41 9.06
N ARG A 197 9.34 22.22 9.97
CA ARG A 197 7.98 22.77 9.86
C ARG A 197 7.81 23.66 8.63
N GLN A 198 8.83 24.44 8.28
CA GLN A 198 8.82 25.29 7.08
C GLN A 198 8.89 24.46 5.78
N LYS A 199 9.65 23.36 5.77
CA LYS A 199 9.93 22.58 4.56
C LYS A 199 8.94 21.43 4.31
N ALA A 200 8.24 20.97 5.33
CA ALA A 200 7.36 19.79 5.24
C ALA A 200 6.13 20.00 4.35
N ASP A 201 5.71 21.24 4.13
CA ASP A 201 4.58 21.62 3.27
C ASP A 201 3.33 20.75 3.51
N GLY A 202 2.92 20.63 4.78
CA GLY A 202 1.74 19.85 5.18
C GLY A 202 1.83 18.33 4.91
N THR A 203 3.01 17.78 4.61
CA THR A 203 3.15 16.40 4.14
C THR A 203 3.79 15.48 5.18
N PHE A 204 2.99 14.61 5.81
CA PHE A 204 3.49 13.61 6.77
C PHE A 204 4.58 12.70 6.20
N LEU A 205 4.45 12.30 4.93
CA LEU A 205 5.42 11.41 4.29
C LEU A 205 6.80 12.08 4.13
N TRP A 206 6.83 13.37 3.83
CA TRP A 206 8.08 14.13 3.79
C TRP A 206 8.76 14.09 5.16
N VAL A 207 8.01 14.33 6.24
CA VAL A 207 8.54 14.27 7.61
C VAL A 207 9.10 12.87 7.91
N ALA A 208 8.35 11.81 7.58
CA ALA A 208 8.80 10.44 7.82
C ALA A 208 10.12 10.11 7.10
N LEU A 209 10.26 10.54 5.84
CA LEU A 209 11.47 10.35 5.03
C LEU A 209 12.67 11.11 5.59
N VAL A 210 12.47 12.37 5.97
CA VAL A 210 13.52 13.19 6.58
C VAL A 210 13.96 12.61 7.92
N ILE A 211 13.03 12.22 8.78
CA ILE A 211 13.34 11.58 10.06
C ILE A 211 14.13 10.28 9.83
N GLN A 212 13.77 9.48 8.83
CA GLN A 212 14.51 8.27 8.47
C GLN A 212 15.95 8.57 8.07
N GLU A 213 16.20 9.63 7.30
CA GLU A 213 17.56 10.08 6.95
C GLU A 213 18.34 10.49 8.21
N LEU A 214 17.70 11.24 9.12
CA LEU A 214 18.33 11.74 10.35
C LEU A 214 18.66 10.67 11.39
N LYS A 215 18.02 9.50 11.35
CA LYS A 215 18.25 8.41 12.34
C LYS A 215 19.72 8.00 12.46
N ASN A 216 20.47 8.03 11.35
CA ASN A 216 21.86 7.60 11.31
C ASN A 216 22.86 8.77 11.30
N VAL A 217 22.38 10.01 11.40
CA VAL A 217 23.21 11.21 11.34
C VAL A 217 23.76 11.54 12.72
N LYS A 218 25.06 11.84 12.79
CA LYS A 218 25.71 12.31 14.03
C LYS A 218 25.18 13.67 14.44
N SER A 219 25.07 13.93 15.74
CA SER A 219 24.46 15.14 16.31
C SER A 219 25.01 16.46 15.74
N TRP A 220 26.31 16.52 15.44
CA TRP A 220 26.99 17.70 14.87
C TRP A 220 26.79 17.88 13.36
N HIS A 221 26.19 16.92 12.66
CA HIS A 221 25.83 17.02 11.24
C HIS A 221 24.33 17.23 10.99
N VAL A 222 23.48 17.02 12.00
CA VAL A 222 22.01 17.08 11.85
C VAL A 222 21.55 18.39 11.25
N LEU A 223 22.08 19.52 11.73
CA LEU A 223 21.72 20.85 11.22
C LEU A 223 21.95 20.96 9.70
N LYS A 224 23.16 20.64 9.26
CA LYS A 224 23.56 20.72 7.85
C LYS A 224 22.71 19.80 6.96
N VAL A 225 22.42 18.59 7.43
CA VAL A 225 21.56 17.65 6.67
C VAL A 225 20.16 18.23 6.47
N VAL A 226 19.55 18.79 7.52
CA VAL A 226 18.21 19.41 7.44
C VAL A 226 18.21 20.65 6.54
N GLU A 227 19.29 21.42 6.50
CA GLU A 227 19.44 22.55 5.59
C GLU A 227 19.52 22.12 4.12
N GLU A 228 20.21 21.02 3.81
CA GLU A 228 20.37 20.46 2.45
C GLU A 228 19.11 19.76 1.92
N ILE A 229 18.23 19.30 2.80
CA ILE A 229 16.96 18.67 2.42
C ILE A 229 16.03 19.73 1.81
N PRO A 230 15.46 19.51 0.61
CA PRO A 230 14.57 20.49 -0.02
C PRO A 230 13.18 20.50 0.61
N ALA A 231 12.47 21.61 0.45
CA ALA A 231 11.05 21.71 0.78
C ALA A 231 10.21 20.91 -0.23
N GLY A 232 9.13 20.29 0.24
CA GLY A 232 8.22 19.53 -0.63
C GLY A 232 8.67 18.10 -0.89
N LEU A 233 7.69 17.21 -1.05
CA LEU A 233 7.91 15.78 -1.24
C LEU A 233 8.57 15.46 -2.59
N GLU A 234 8.22 16.21 -3.62
CA GLU A 234 8.70 15.96 -4.97
C GLU A 234 10.19 16.30 -5.12
N GLU A 235 10.60 17.46 -4.63
CA GLU A 235 11.99 17.91 -4.62
C GLU A 235 12.84 16.96 -3.78
N LEU A 236 12.29 16.45 -2.67
CA LEU A 236 12.93 15.42 -1.85
C LEU A 236 13.18 14.14 -2.66
N TYR A 237 12.18 13.66 -3.40
CA TYR A 237 12.38 12.54 -4.33
C TYR A 237 13.44 12.84 -5.40
N GLY A 238 13.45 14.07 -5.94
CA GLY A 238 14.49 14.49 -6.88
C GLY A 238 15.90 14.45 -6.29
N ARG A 239 16.07 14.87 -5.03
CA ARG A 239 17.34 14.75 -4.30
C ARG A 239 17.74 13.28 -4.12
N MET A 240 16.80 12.40 -3.78
CA MET A 240 17.05 10.96 -3.62
C MET A 240 17.47 10.31 -4.94
N ILE A 241 16.81 10.64 -6.06
CA ILE A 241 17.22 10.15 -7.39
C ILE A 241 18.61 10.62 -7.75
N LYS A 242 18.91 11.92 -7.53
CA LYS A 242 20.26 12.45 -7.76
C LYS A 242 21.29 11.70 -6.92
N TYR A 243 21.02 11.45 -5.64
CA TYR A 243 21.92 10.66 -4.79
C TYR A 243 22.22 9.28 -5.41
N ILE A 244 21.19 8.56 -5.86
CA ILE A 244 21.33 7.25 -6.51
C ILE A 244 22.20 7.35 -7.77
N GLN A 245 22.00 8.38 -8.60
CA GLN A 245 22.81 8.60 -9.81
C GLN A 245 24.31 8.82 -9.51
N HIS A 246 24.64 9.31 -8.31
CA HIS A 246 26.04 9.52 -7.89
C HIS A 246 26.71 8.28 -7.30
N LEU A 247 26.01 7.15 -7.16
CA LEU A 247 26.56 5.87 -6.68
C LEU A 247 27.50 5.16 -7.70
N LYS A 248 27.90 5.84 -8.78
CA LYS A 248 28.83 5.35 -9.81
C LYS A 248 28.38 3.99 -10.37
N ARG A 249 29.07 2.89 -10.02
CA ARG A 249 28.82 1.55 -10.55
C ARG A 249 27.50 0.98 -10.05
N ASP A 250 27.08 1.32 -8.84
CA ASP A 250 25.87 0.79 -8.22
C ASP A 250 24.60 1.52 -8.65
N ALA A 251 24.73 2.72 -9.25
CA ALA A 251 23.62 3.51 -9.75
C ALA A 251 22.75 2.72 -10.76
N GLU A 252 23.39 1.95 -11.63
CA GLU A 252 22.70 1.12 -12.62
C GLU A 252 21.94 -0.05 -11.98
N PHE A 253 22.47 -0.64 -10.91
CA PHE A 253 21.77 -1.70 -10.16
C PHE A 253 20.54 -1.15 -9.45
N CYS A 254 20.68 -0.01 -8.78
CA CYS A 254 19.55 0.68 -8.14
C CYS A 254 18.48 1.06 -9.17
N ARG A 255 18.87 1.55 -10.36
CA ARG A 255 17.93 1.90 -11.43
C ARG A 255 17.18 0.67 -11.94
N ARG A 256 17.85 -0.46 -12.14
CA ARG A 256 17.22 -1.73 -12.56
C ARG A 256 16.24 -2.24 -11.50
N VAL A 257 16.61 -2.18 -10.23
CA VAL A 257 15.71 -2.57 -9.13
C VAL A 257 14.50 -1.63 -9.05
N LEU A 258 14.72 -0.32 -9.07
CA LEU A 258 13.61 0.66 -9.03
C LEU A 258 12.67 0.51 -10.21
N SER A 259 13.19 0.39 -11.44
CA SER A 259 12.36 0.20 -12.64
C SER A 259 11.57 -1.10 -12.59
N THR A 260 12.20 -2.19 -12.13
CA THR A 260 11.54 -3.50 -11.99
C THR A 260 10.42 -3.46 -10.96
N VAL A 261 10.68 -2.94 -9.75
CA VAL A 261 9.64 -2.84 -8.70
C VAL A 261 8.51 -1.90 -9.11
N THR A 262 8.81 -0.81 -9.82
CA THR A 262 7.80 0.17 -10.26
C THR A 262 6.80 -0.43 -11.25
N LEU A 263 7.27 -1.30 -12.15
CA LEU A 263 6.46 -1.92 -13.20
C LEU A 263 5.98 -3.33 -12.86
N ALA A 264 6.45 -3.92 -11.76
CA ALA A 264 6.00 -5.22 -11.30
C ALA A 264 4.49 -5.21 -11.04
N TYR A 265 3.83 -6.31 -11.42
CA TYR A 265 2.40 -6.48 -11.23
C TYR A 265 2.01 -6.64 -9.75
N ARG A 266 2.90 -7.21 -8.95
CA ARG A 266 2.76 -7.40 -7.51
C ARG A 266 4.10 -7.13 -6.81
N PRO A 267 4.10 -6.92 -5.48
CA PRO A 267 5.32 -6.95 -4.70
C PRO A 267 6.14 -8.21 -4.97
N LEU A 268 7.46 -8.04 -5.11
CA LEU A 268 8.37 -9.12 -5.46
C LEU A 268 9.14 -9.60 -4.24
N ARG A 269 9.34 -10.91 -4.10
CA ARG A 269 10.32 -11.46 -3.17
C ARG A 269 11.72 -11.03 -3.59
N LEU A 270 12.65 -10.93 -2.65
CA LEU A 270 14.05 -10.57 -2.95
C LEU A 270 14.70 -11.49 -4.00
N ALA A 271 14.41 -12.80 -3.96
CA ALA A 271 14.90 -13.76 -4.94
C ALA A 271 14.35 -13.52 -6.35
N GLU A 272 13.03 -13.28 -6.48
CA GLU A 272 12.40 -12.89 -7.74
C GLU A 272 12.99 -11.59 -8.27
N LEU A 273 13.14 -10.58 -7.40
CA LEU A 273 13.65 -9.27 -7.76
C LEU A 273 15.07 -9.33 -8.33
N GLY A 274 15.94 -10.15 -7.75
CA GLY A 274 17.31 -10.32 -8.24
C GLY A 274 17.35 -10.79 -9.69
N VAL A 275 16.55 -11.82 -10.00
CA VAL A 275 16.43 -12.37 -11.35
C VAL A 275 15.76 -11.39 -12.30
N LEU A 276 14.59 -10.85 -11.94
CA LEU A 276 13.80 -9.98 -12.82
C LEU A 276 14.49 -8.64 -13.11
N SER A 277 15.31 -8.14 -12.18
CA SER A 277 16.10 -6.92 -12.38
C SER A 277 17.30 -7.12 -13.31
N GLY A 278 17.68 -8.37 -13.62
CA GLY A 278 18.85 -8.67 -14.44
C GLY A 278 20.14 -8.20 -13.77
N LEU A 279 20.25 -8.41 -12.46
CA LEU A 279 21.48 -8.17 -11.72
C LEU A 279 22.47 -9.31 -11.95
N PRO A 280 23.79 -9.07 -11.85
CA PRO A 280 24.81 -10.11 -11.95
C PRO A 280 24.64 -11.23 -10.91
N ASN A 281 25.07 -12.43 -11.25
CA ASN A 281 24.94 -13.62 -10.39
C ASN A 281 25.67 -13.48 -9.05
N GLU A 282 26.75 -12.69 -9.01
CA GLU A 282 27.50 -12.37 -7.81
C GLU A 282 26.65 -11.57 -6.79
N ILE A 283 25.64 -10.85 -7.29
CA ILE A 283 24.67 -10.12 -6.45
C ILE A 283 23.49 -11.03 -6.12
N THR A 284 22.88 -11.66 -7.12
CA THR A 284 21.65 -12.45 -6.93
C THR A 284 21.87 -13.74 -6.12
N GLY A 285 23.10 -14.28 -6.10
CA GLY A 285 23.47 -15.43 -5.29
C GLY A 285 23.52 -15.18 -3.78
N SER A 286 23.39 -13.92 -3.33
CA SER A 286 23.39 -13.55 -1.91
C SER A 286 22.20 -12.67 -1.56
N MET A 287 21.35 -13.16 -0.65
CA MET A 287 20.22 -12.40 -0.13
C MET A 287 20.66 -11.13 0.61
N ASN A 288 21.87 -11.10 1.17
CA ASN A 288 22.42 -9.91 1.80
C ASN A 288 22.81 -8.85 0.76
N ASN A 289 23.45 -9.27 -0.34
CA ASN A 289 23.78 -8.34 -1.43
C ASN A 289 22.50 -7.74 -2.02
N MET A 290 21.45 -8.54 -2.19
CA MET A 290 20.14 -8.03 -2.61
C MET A 290 19.54 -7.01 -1.64
N ARG A 291 19.64 -7.25 -0.32
CA ARG A 291 19.21 -6.28 0.70
C ARG A 291 20.03 -4.99 0.62
N ASP A 292 21.33 -5.07 0.37
CA ASP A 292 22.20 -3.91 0.22
C ASP A 292 21.82 -3.08 -1.01
N ILE A 293 21.55 -3.71 -2.17
CA ILE A 293 21.03 -2.98 -3.35
C ILE A 293 19.71 -2.28 -3.04
N VAL A 294 18.77 -2.98 -2.41
CA VAL A 294 17.46 -2.38 -2.04
C VAL A 294 17.64 -1.23 -1.04
N ALA A 295 18.58 -1.35 -0.09
CA ALA A 295 18.91 -0.26 0.83
C ALA A 295 19.57 0.94 0.13
N MET A 296 20.39 0.70 -0.91
CA MET A 296 20.99 1.75 -1.75
C MET A 296 19.97 2.49 -2.61
N CYS A 297 18.82 1.89 -2.92
CA CYS A 297 17.67 2.59 -3.49
C CYS A 297 17.05 3.60 -2.49
N GLY A 298 17.57 3.69 -1.26
CA GLY A 298 17.16 4.61 -0.23
C GLY A 298 15.71 4.38 0.19
N SER A 299 15.09 5.43 0.71
CA SER A 299 13.72 5.37 1.23
C SER A 299 12.64 5.26 0.14
N PHE A 300 12.97 4.91 -1.11
CA PHE A 300 11.97 4.56 -2.13
C PHE A 300 11.38 3.17 -1.89
N LEU A 301 12.20 2.26 -1.35
CA LEU A 301 11.85 0.85 -1.16
C LEU A 301 11.84 0.46 0.31
N THR A 302 11.04 -0.53 0.64
CA THR A 302 11.04 -1.19 1.94
C THR A 302 10.87 -2.69 1.79
N ILE A 303 11.41 -3.45 2.73
CA ILE A 303 11.33 -4.91 2.76
C ILE A 303 10.42 -5.30 3.92
N GLN A 304 9.33 -6.01 3.61
CA GLN A 304 8.38 -6.53 4.60
C GLN A 304 8.14 -8.01 4.34
N ASN A 305 8.38 -8.86 5.33
CA ASN A 305 8.20 -10.31 5.22
C ASN A 305 8.89 -10.93 3.98
N GLY A 306 10.05 -10.41 3.59
CA GLY A 306 10.81 -10.86 2.42
C GLY A 306 10.36 -10.30 1.07
N TYR A 307 9.26 -9.54 1.03
CA TYR A 307 8.77 -8.84 -0.16
C TYR A 307 9.26 -7.39 -0.19
N VAL A 308 9.55 -6.90 -1.39
CA VAL A 308 9.99 -5.53 -1.66
C VAL A 308 8.80 -4.70 -2.15
N TYR A 309 8.58 -3.58 -1.48
CA TYR A 309 7.49 -2.64 -1.76
C TYR A 309 8.04 -1.24 -2.05
N LEU A 310 7.35 -0.50 -2.91
CA LEU A 310 7.43 0.95 -2.88
C LEU A 310 6.80 1.44 -1.58
N ILE A 311 7.45 2.39 -0.91
CA ILE A 311 6.97 2.89 0.39
C ILE A 311 5.60 3.58 0.33
N HIS A 312 5.20 4.11 -0.84
CA HIS A 312 3.95 4.81 -1.04
C HIS A 312 3.59 4.94 -2.53
N GLN A 313 2.30 5.08 -2.85
CA GLN A 313 1.83 5.27 -4.22
C GLN A 313 2.43 6.52 -4.89
N SER A 314 2.63 7.62 -4.15
CA SER A 314 3.29 8.83 -4.66
C SER A 314 4.71 8.59 -5.20
N VAL A 315 5.43 7.58 -4.68
CA VAL A 315 6.73 7.19 -5.25
C VAL A 315 6.52 6.59 -6.64
N LYS A 316 5.55 5.69 -6.79
CA LYS A 316 5.21 5.09 -8.10
C LYS A 316 4.86 6.17 -9.11
N ASP A 317 4.03 7.14 -8.69
CA ASP A 317 3.60 8.27 -9.52
C ASP A 317 4.81 9.13 -9.95
N TYR A 318 5.72 9.43 -9.01
CA TYR A 318 6.93 10.20 -9.29
C TYR A 318 7.90 9.47 -10.25
N LEU A 319 8.16 8.18 -10.00
CA LEU A 319 9.07 7.35 -10.82
C LEU A 319 8.50 7.14 -12.23
N SER A 320 7.17 7.01 -12.36
CA SER A 320 6.48 6.80 -13.64
C SER A 320 6.22 8.11 -14.41
N GLY A 321 6.24 9.25 -13.71
CA GLY A 321 6.06 10.58 -14.28
C GLY A 321 7.38 11.34 -14.40
N LYS A 322 7.69 12.18 -13.42
CA LYS A 322 8.79 13.15 -13.49
C LYS A 322 10.18 12.52 -13.61
N ALA A 323 10.41 11.38 -12.97
CA ALA A 323 11.68 10.64 -13.06
C ALA A 323 11.67 9.55 -14.16
N SER A 324 10.63 9.48 -14.98
CA SER A 324 10.43 8.39 -15.95
C SER A 324 11.60 8.23 -16.91
N SER A 325 12.12 9.34 -17.47
CA SER A 325 13.27 9.29 -18.38
C SER A 325 14.56 8.82 -17.70
N THR A 326 14.69 9.01 -16.40
CA THR A 326 15.84 8.56 -15.62
C THR A 326 15.74 7.08 -15.25
N ILE A 327 14.54 6.63 -14.86
CA ILE A 327 14.30 5.25 -14.43
C ILE A 327 14.16 4.31 -15.64
N PHE A 328 13.49 4.77 -16.68
CA PHE A 328 13.15 4.06 -17.92
C PHE A 328 13.77 4.77 -19.14
N PRO A 329 15.12 4.76 -19.30
CA PRO A 329 15.78 5.46 -20.41
C PRO A 329 15.35 4.97 -21.80
N SER A 330 15.02 3.69 -21.94
CA SER A 330 14.45 3.09 -23.16
C SER A 330 12.92 3.06 -23.16
N GLY A 331 12.29 3.54 -22.09
CA GLY A 331 10.85 3.52 -21.88
C GLY A 331 10.37 2.30 -21.07
N PRO A 332 9.13 2.35 -20.53
CA PRO A 332 8.59 1.28 -19.69
C PRO A 332 8.39 -0.05 -20.41
N ILE A 333 8.12 -0.01 -21.73
CA ILE A 333 7.86 -1.21 -22.55
C ILE A 333 9.08 -2.12 -22.58
N ASP A 334 10.28 -1.58 -22.70
CA ASP A 334 11.51 -2.38 -22.71
C ASP A 334 11.77 -3.07 -21.37
N VAL A 335 11.43 -2.40 -20.26
CA VAL A 335 11.55 -3.02 -18.94
C VAL A 335 10.51 -4.12 -18.76
N HIS A 336 9.27 -3.93 -19.22
CA HIS A 336 8.27 -5.00 -19.25
C HIS A 336 8.72 -6.20 -20.08
N HIS A 337 9.29 -5.96 -21.27
CA HIS A 337 9.84 -7.01 -22.12
C HIS A 337 10.99 -7.75 -21.44
N ALA A 338 11.88 -7.03 -20.75
CA ALA A 338 12.98 -7.63 -20.00
C ALA A 338 12.50 -8.50 -18.83
N ILE A 339 11.51 -8.02 -18.06
CA ILE A 339 10.87 -8.79 -16.98
C ILE A 339 10.24 -10.07 -17.56
N PHE A 340 9.49 -9.95 -18.66
CA PHE A 340 8.84 -11.09 -19.32
C PHE A 340 9.85 -12.13 -19.80
N SER A 341 10.89 -11.69 -20.52
CA SER A 341 11.93 -12.56 -21.06
C SER A 341 12.67 -13.33 -19.96
N ARG A 342 13.07 -12.64 -18.88
CA ARG A 342 13.75 -13.26 -17.73
C ARG A 342 12.83 -14.22 -16.97
N SER A 343 11.54 -13.92 -16.90
CA SER A 343 10.55 -14.83 -16.34
C SER A 343 10.50 -16.14 -17.13
N LEU A 344 10.45 -16.05 -18.47
CA LEU A 344 10.47 -17.24 -19.34
C LEU A 344 11.77 -18.03 -19.24
N GLU A 345 12.92 -17.35 -19.23
CA GLU A 345 14.23 -18.01 -19.04
C GLU A 345 14.27 -18.77 -17.72
N THR A 346 13.79 -18.16 -16.64
CA THR A 346 13.74 -18.80 -15.32
C THR A 346 12.81 -20.00 -15.34
N MET A 347 11.61 -19.85 -15.91
CA MET A 347 10.64 -20.94 -16.06
C MET A 347 11.14 -22.08 -16.95
N SER A 348 12.07 -21.83 -17.89
CA SER A 348 12.65 -22.88 -18.73
C SER A 348 13.48 -23.91 -17.94
N THR A 349 13.91 -23.55 -16.73
CA THR A 349 14.61 -24.47 -15.82
C THR A 349 13.66 -25.40 -15.04
N LEU A 350 12.35 -25.15 -15.12
CA LEU A 350 11.34 -26.02 -14.51
C LEU A 350 11.41 -27.41 -15.15
N ARG A 351 11.44 -28.42 -14.29
CA ARG A 351 11.36 -29.83 -14.68
C ARG A 351 10.36 -30.55 -13.79
N ARG A 352 9.79 -31.63 -14.32
CA ARG A 352 8.95 -32.52 -13.53
C ARG A 352 9.72 -33.00 -12.30
N ASN A 353 9.07 -32.92 -11.14
CA ASN A 353 9.68 -33.27 -9.86
C ASN A 353 10.93 -32.44 -9.52
N ILE A 354 10.80 -31.10 -9.54
CA ILE A 354 11.94 -30.19 -9.34
C ILE A 354 12.66 -30.41 -8.00
N TYR A 355 11.92 -30.81 -6.96
CA TYR A 355 12.46 -31.16 -5.64
C TYR A 355 12.95 -32.61 -5.51
N GLY A 356 12.84 -33.44 -6.56
CA GLY A 356 13.32 -34.82 -6.54
C GLY A 356 12.59 -35.73 -5.54
N LEU A 357 11.31 -35.47 -5.26
CA LEU A 357 10.50 -36.23 -4.32
C LEU A 357 10.37 -37.70 -4.75
N HIS A 358 10.57 -38.61 -3.79
CA HIS A 358 10.47 -40.05 -4.00
C HIS A 358 9.03 -40.57 -3.98
N HIS A 359 8.09 -39.83 -3.38
CA HIS A 359 6.69 -40.21 -3.22
C HIS A 359 5.78 -38.99 -3.38
N LEU A 360 4.62 -39.16 -4.03
CA LEU A 360 3.58 -38.14 -4.21
C LEU A 360 2.72 -37.98 -2.93
N GLY A 361 3.36 -37.95 -1.75
CA GLY A 361 2.69 -37.84 -0.46
C GLY A 361 1.97 -36.50 -0.25
N PRO A 362 1.18 -36.36 0.83
CA PRO A 362 0.46 -35.13 1.12
C PRO A 362 1.41 -33.92 1.18
N ILE A 363 0.97 -32.81 0.58
CA ILE A 363 1.76 -31.58 0.32
C ILE A 363 2.44 -31.00 1.58
N GLY A 364 1.95 -31.32 2.78
CA GLY A 364 2.46 -30.80 4.05
C GLY A 364 3.84 -31.30 4.51
N GLU A 365 4.42 -32.32 3.86
CA GLU A 365 5.68 -32.95 4.32
C GLU A 365 6.90 -32.69 3.42
N VAL A 366 6.77 -31.83 2.41
CA VAL A 366 7.86 -31.55 1.46
C VAL A 366 8.89 -30.62 2.08
N LYS A 367 10.10 -31.14 2.35
CA LYS A 367 11.26 -30.30 2.71
C LYS A 367 11.78 -29.58 1.46
N THR A 368 11.72 -28.26 1.46
CA THR A 368 12.34 -27.41 0.44
C THR A 368 13.87 -27.54 0.52
N PRO A 369 14.56 -27.86 -0.59
CA PRO A 369 16.02 -27.86 -0.62
C PRO A 369 16.57 -26.44 -0.44
N GLU A 370 17.81 -26.34 0.02
CA GLU A 370 18.51 -25.06 0.21
C GLU A 370 19.74 -25.03 -0.73
N PRO A 371 19.81 -24.12 -1.71
CA PRO A 371 18.79 -23.10 -2.03
C PRO A 371 17.54 -23.69 -2.69
N ASP A 372 16.38 -23.05 -2.45
CA ASP A 372 15.12 -23.46 -3.06
C ASP A 372 15.14 -23.14 -4.57
N PRO A 373 15.06 -24.14 -5.46
CA PRO A 373 15.08 -23.96 -6.91
C PRO A 373 13.86 -23.17 -7.42
N LEU A 374 12.80 -23.03 -6.64
CA LEU A 374 11.61 -22.25 -6.98
C LEU A 374 11.60 -20.86 -6.33
N ALA A 375 12.58 -20.49 -5.50
CA ALA A 375 12.55 -19.22 -4.76
C ALA A 375 12.40 -17.97 -5.66
N ALA A 376 12.97 -18.01 -6.87
CA ALA A 376 12.89 -16.94 -7.85
C ALA A 376 11.72 -17.07 -8.84
N MET A 377 10.98 -18.19 -8.79
CA MET A 377 9.81 -18.47 -9.61
C MET A 377 8.60 -18.23 -8.74
N GLY A 378 8.02 -17.04 -8.87
CA GLY A 378 6.97 -16.62 -7.97
C GLY A 378 5.79 -17.57 -7.85
N ASP A 379 5.12 -17.50 -6.70
CA ASP A 379 3.93 -18.30 -6.41
C ASP A 379 2.74 -17.96 -7.32
#